data_AF-A0A3N5XFU0-F1
#
_entry.id   AF-A0A3N5XFU0-F1
#
_cell.length_a   1.000
_cell.length_b   1.000
_cell.length_c   1.000
_cell.angle_alpha   90.00
_cell.angle_beta   90.00
_cell.angle_gamma   90.00
#
_symmetry.space_group_name_H-M   'P 1'
#
loop_
_entity.id
_entity.type
_entity.pdbx_description
1 polymer ?
#
loop_
_entity_poly.entity_id
_entity_poly.type
_entity_poly.pdbx_seq_one_letter_code
_entity_poly.pdbx_strand_id
1 'polypeptide(L)'
;ATGSEPRALALADFNRDGRLDLVVANTGADTISVLLGNGDGTFHPKTDFVAGKAPHAVALTDLNGDAGIDLMVGNWRSNSVSVFLNIAPPLTGNAHQGE
;
A
#
# COMPACT_ATOMS: atom_id res chain seq x y z
N ALA A 1 -4.58 -12.44 -3.49
CA ALA A 1 -5.72 -11.76 -4.15
C ALA A 1 -5.92 -10.39 -3.51
N THR A 2 -6.36 -9.37 -4.27
CA THR A 2 -6.61 -7.98 -3.79
C THR A 2 -8.10 -7.75 -3.48
N GLY A 3 -8.54 -6.50 -3.30
CA GLY A 3 -9.96 -6.11 -3.23
C GLY A 3 -10.71 -6.13 -4.59
N SER A 4 -11.97 -5.68 -4.59
CA SER A 4 -12.82 -5.66 -5.79
C SER A 4 -12.54 -4.46 -6.71
N GLU A 5 -12.69 -4.68 -8.02
CA GLU A 5 -12.41 -3.71 -9.09
C GLU A 5 -11.04 -3.00 -8.94
N PRO A 6 -9.92 -3.76 -8.94
CA PRO A 6 -8.59 -3.16 -8.91
C PRO A 6 -8.37 -2.31 -10.17
N ARG A 7 -7.90 -1.07 -10.01
CA ARG A 7 -7.84 -0.10 -11.12
C ARG A 7 -6.48 0.58 -11.31
N ALA A 8 -5.68 0.68 -10.26
CA ALA A 8 -4.31 1.15 -10.34
C ALA A 8 -3.42 0.34 -9.40
N LEU A 9 -2.14 0.26 -9.73
CA LEU A 9 -1.12 -0.39 -8.92
C LEU A 9 0.19 0.39 -8.96
N ALA A 10 1.03 0.19 -7.94
CA ALA A 10 2.40 0.66 -7.93
C ALA A 10 3.28 -0.31 -7.12
N LEU A 11 4.59 -0.26 -7.38
CA LEU A 11 5.60 -1.07 -6.70
C LEU A 11 6.58 -0.15 -5.99
N ALA A 12 6.93 -0.48 -4.75
CA ALA A 12 8.02 0.12 -4.00
C ALA A 12 8.42 -0.81 -2.84
N ASP A 13 9.59 -0.62 -2.26
CA ASP A 13 9.99 -1.29 -1.03
C ASP A 13 9.45 -0.48 0.16
N PHE A 14 8.24 -0.80 0.62
CA PHE A 14 7.57 -0.02 1.66
C PHE A 14 8.11 -0.35 3.05
N ASN A 15 8.53 -1.61 3.27
CA ASN A 15 9.04 -2.10 4.55
C ASN A 15 10.57 -2.04 4.67
N ARG A 16 11.28 -1.57 3.64
CA ARG A 16 12.74 -1.40 3.56
C ARG A 16 13.49 -2.73 3.70
N ASP A 17 12.92 -3.81 3.18
CA ASP A 17 13.52 -5.15 3.25
C ASP A 17 14.32 -5.55 1.99
N GLY A 18 14.39 -4.64 1.01
CA GLY A 18 15.09 -4.82 -0.26
C GLY A 18 14.26 -5.52 -1.33
N ARG A 19 12.98 -5.83 -1.08
CA ARG A 19 12.05 -6.45 -2.04
C ARG A 19 10.97 -5.46 -2.44
N LEU A 20 10.51 -5.61 -3.69
CA LEU A 20 9.37 -4.81 -4.16
C LEU A 20 8.07 -5.35 -3.57
N ASP A 21 7.37 -4.49 -2.86
CA ASP A 21 6.01 -4.67 -2.41
C ASP A 21 5.02 -4.11 -3.44
N LEU A 22 3.76 -4.54 -3.34
CA LEU A 22 2.69 -4.13 -4.25
C LEU A 22 1.62 -3.36 -3.49
N VAL A 23 1.24 -2.20 -4.02
CA VAL A 23 0.00 -1.52 -3.64
C VAL A 23 -1.01 -1.55 -4.77
N VAL A 24 -2.28 -1.75 -4.43
CA VAL A 24 -3.40 -1.80 -5.39
C VAL A 24 -4.52 -0.90 -4.90
N ALA A 25 -5.00 0.01 -5.75
CA ALA A 25 -6.23 0.76 -5.52
C ALA A 25 -7.44 -0.06 -5.99
N ASN A 26 -8.34 -0.38 -5.06
CA ASN A 26 -9.53 -1.19 -5.29
C ASN A 26 -10.74 -0.27 -5.37
N THR A 27 -11.08 0.18 -6.58
CA THR A 27 -12.14 1.16 -6.81
C THR A 27 -13.50 0.69 -6.27
N GLY A 28 -13.79 -0.61 -6.36
CA GLY A 28 -15.08 -1.18 -5.96
C GLY A 28 -15.17 -1.47 -4.46
N ALA A 29 -14.05 -1.48 -3.75
CA ALA A 29 -13.99 -1.75 -2.31
C ALA A 29 -13.77 -0.48 -1.46
N ASP A 30 -13.52 0.67 -2.08
CA ASP A 30 -13.11 1.91 -1.39
C ASP A 30 -11.85 1.72 -0.51
N THR A 31 -10.96 0.81 -0.90
CA THR A 31 -9.71 0.50 -0.19
C THR A 31 -8.49 0.57 -1.09
N ILE A 32 -7.32 0.69 -0.47
CA ILE A 32 -6.06 0.23 -1.04
C ILE A 32 -5.61 -1.05 -0.35
N SER A 33 -5.00 -1.97 -1.10
CA SER A 33 -4.38 -3.19 -0.57
C SER A 33 -2.88 -3.09 -0.70
N VAL A 34 -2.14 -3.37 0.36
CA VAL A 34 -0.68 -3.53 0.34
C VAL A 34 -0.35 -5.01 0.50
N LEU A 35 0.53 -5.52 -0.36
CA LEU A 35 1.00 -6.90 -0.35
C LEU A 35 2.53 -6.88 -0.31
N LEU A 36 3.12 -7.41 0.77
CA LEU A 36 4.57 -7.44 0.94
C LEU A 36 5.20 -8.52 0.05
N GLY A 37 6.27 -8.16 -0.67
CA GLY A 37 6.95 -9.04 -1.62
C GLY A 37 7.84 -10.07 -0.94
N ASN A 38 7.84 -11.30 -1.48
CA ASN A 38 8.78 -12.35 -1.07
C ASN A 38 10.10 -12.34 -1.87
N GLY A 39 10.19 -11.52 -2.92
CA GLY A 39 11.37 -11.39 -3.78
C GLY A 39 11.48 -12.46 -4.87
N ASP A 40 10.57 -13.44 -4.88
CA ASP A 40 10.48 -14.52 -5.87
C ASP A 40 9.28 -14.35 -6.82
N GLY A 41 8.66 -13.17 -6.82
CA GLY A 41 7.43 -12.88 -7.57
C GLY A 41 6.14 -13.27 -6.85
N THR A 42 6.23 -13.86 -5.66
CA THR A 42 5.08 -14.10 -4.78
C THR A 42 4.94 -13.00 -3.72
N PHE A 43 3.77 -12.93 -3.09
CA PHE A 43 3.43 -11.90 -2.11
C PHE A 43 2.75 -12.49 -0.89
N HIS A 44 2.93 -11.85 0.26
CA HIS A 44 2.18 -12.11 1.47
C HIS A 44 0.67 -11.81 1.28
N PRO A 45 -0.19 -12.28 2.20
CA PRO A 45 -1.57 -11.83 2.26
C PRO A 45 -1.68 -10.30 2.29
N LYS A 46 -2.71 -9.76 1.64
CA LYS A 46 -2.94 -8.33 1.60
C LYS A 46 -3.27 -7.77 2.99
N THR A 47 -2.87 -6.54 3.22
CA THR A 47 -3.41 -5.67 4.26
C THR A 47 -4.18 -4.53 3.59
N ASP A 48 -5.43 -4.33 3.99
CA ASP A 48 -6.28 -3.28 3.43
C ASP A 48 -6.25 -2.01 4.29
N PHE A 49 -6.22 -0.86 3.62
CA PHE A 49 -6.39 0.45 4.23
C PHE A 49 -7.58 1.14 3.58
N VAL A 50 -8.43 1.77 4.39
CA VAL A 50 -9.58 2.52 3.90
C VAL A 50 -9.10 3.78 3.19
N ALA A 51 -9.57 3.99 1.96
CA ALA A 51 -9.31 5.20 1.18
C ALA A 51 -10.56 6.09 1.14
N GLY A 52 -10.57 7.08 0.26
CA GLY A 52 -11.80 7.77 -0.11
C GLY A 52 -12.65 6.95 -1.08
N LYS A 53 -13.77 7.52 -1.52
CA LYS A 53 -14.68 6.80 -2.41
C LYS A 53 -14.09 6.63 -3.79
N ALA A 54 -14.06 5.38 -4.21
CA ALA A 54 -13.59 4.92 -5.49
C ALA A 54 -12.14 5.42 -5.73
N PRO A 55 -11.14 4.83 -5.05
CA PRO A 55 -9.74 5.15 -5.31
C PRO A 55 -9.38 4.73 -6.73
N HIS A 56 -8.72 5.63 -7.49
CA HIS A 56 -8.52 5.44 -8.93
C HIS A 56 -7.06 5.59 -9.39
N ALA A 57 -6.30 6.47 -8.75
CA ALA A 57 -4.91 6.71 -9.09
C ALA A 57 -4.05 6.62 -7.82
N VAL A 58 -2.81 6.16 -7.99
CA VAL A 58 -1.81 6.11 -6.92
C VAL A 58 -0.56 6.85 -7.37
N ALA A 59 0.11 7.52 -6.44
CA ALA A 59 1.43 8.11 -6.61
C ALA A 59 2.27 7.84 -5.37
N LEU A 60 3.57 7.63 -5.56
CA LEU A 60 4.52 7.29 -4.51
C LEU A 60 5.64 8.32 -4.46
N THR A 61 5.94 8.83 -3.27
CA THR A 61 7.06 9.76 -3.02
C THR A 61 7.32 9.85 -1.52
N ASP A 62 8.51 10.29 -1.12
CA ASP A 62 8.73 10.84 0.22
C ASP A 62 8.09 12.23 0.28
N LEU A 63 6.92 12.35 0.91
CA LEU A 63 6.15 13.59 0.95
C LEU A 63 6.52 14.45 2.16
N ASN A 64 6.95 13.80 3.25
CA ASN A 64 7.21 14.46 4.54
C ASN A 64 8.72 14.67 4.83
N GLY A 65 9.62 14.13 4.02
CA GLY A 65 11.06 14.25 4.13
C GLY A 65 11.72 13.26 5.11
N ASP A 66 11.07 12.14 5.44
CA ASP A 66 11.58 11.13 6.38
C ASP A 66 12.33 9.96 5.72
N ALA A 67 12.59 10.08 4.42
CA ALA A 67 13.21 9.07 3.56
C ALA A 67 12.40 7.77 3.42
N GLY A 68 11.15 7.75 3.87
CA GLY A 68 10.18 6.69 3.63
C GLY A 68 9.31 6.99 2.42
N ILE A 69 8.79 5.93 1.80
CA ILE A 69 7.86 6.09 0.68
C ILE A 69 6.45 6.25 1.25
N ASP A 70 5.85 7.39 0.96
CA ASP A 70 4.45 7.69 1.22
C ASP A 70 3.59 7.37 -0.01
N LEU A 71 2.30 7.14 0.24
CA LEU A 71 1.30 6.89 -0.79
C LEU A 71 0.29 8.04 -0.83
N MET A 72 0.03 8.54 -2.05
CA MET A 72 -1.07 9.44 -2.36
C MET A 72 -2.08 8.72 -3.25
N VAL A 73 -3.38 8.82 -2.91
CA VAL A 73 -4.47 8.15 -3.62
C VAL A 73 -5.52 9.16 -4.07
N GLY A 74 -5.76 9.24 -5.37
CA GLY A 74 -6.84 10.06 -5.93
C GLY A 74 -8.19 9.33 -5.84
N ASN A 75 -9.15 9.91 -5.14
CA ASN A 75 -10.48 9.33 -4.90
C ASN A 75 -11.52 10.03 -5.79
N TRP A 76 -11.88 9.41 -6.91
CA TRP A 76 -12.65 10.11 -7.95
C TRP A 76 -14.09 10.41 -7.56
N ARG A 77 -14.73 9.56 -6.73
CA ARG A 77 -16.13 9.79 -6.31
C ARG A 77 -16.26 10.71 -5.10
N SER A 78 -15.24 10.80 -4.26
CA SER A 78 -15.27 11.72 -3.10
C SER A 78 -14.57 13.06 -3.35
N ASN A 79 -14.04 13.31 -4.55
CA ASN A 79 -13.32 14.54 -4.88
C ASN A 79 -12.20 14.87 -3.89
N SER A 80 -11.46 13.84 -3.45
CA SER A 80 -10.44 13.98 -2.41
C SER A 80 -9.18 13.21 -2.74
N VAL A 81 -8.10 13.52 -2.02
CA VAL A 81 -6.87 12.72 -2.01
C VAL A 81 -6.68 12.14 -0.62
N SER A 82 -6.41 10.84 -0.53
CA SER A 82 -5.94 10.21 0.70
C SER A 82 -4.42 10.19 0.70
N VAL A 83 -3.80 10.50 1.84
CA VAL A 83 -2.35 10.41 2.03
C VAL A 83 -2.09 9.42 3.15
N PHE A 84 -1.20 8.47 2.88
CA PHE A 84 -0.77 7.47 3.85
C PHE A 84 0.75 7.58 3.99
N LEU A 85 1.20 7.92 5.19
CA LEU A 85 2.63 8.01 5.47
C LEU A 85 3.17 6.63 5.81
N ASN A 86 4.31 6.25 5.21
CA ASN A 86 5.03 5.00 5.48
C ASN A 86 4.15 3.72 5.49
N ILE A 87 3.66 3.30 4.32
CA ILE A 87 2.65 2.23 4.22
C ILE A 87 3.18 0.79 4.30
N ALA A 88 3.95 0.46 5.32
CA ALA A 88 4.37 -0.91 5.58
C ALA A 88 3.42 -1.60 6.58
N PRO A 89 2.71 -2.68 6.20
CA PRO A 89 2.06 -3.54 7.18
C PRO A 89 3.11 -4.15 8.11
N PRO A 90 2.81 -4.32 9.41
CA PRO A 90 3.67 -5.10 10.29
C PRO A 90 3.77 -6.53 9.74
N LEU A 91 4.97 -7.10 9.71
CA LEU A 91 5.15 -8.52 9.44
C LEU A 91 4.43 -9.28 10.56
N THR A 92 3.23 -9.81 10.31
CA THR A 92 2.54 -10.66 11.27
C THR A 92 3.19 -12.03 11.26
N GLY A 93 4.32 -12.13 11.96
CA GLY A 93 5.08 -13.35 12.20
C GLY A 93 5.90 -13.14 13.47
N ASN A 94 5.59 -13.90 14.52
CA ASN A 94 6.26 -13.81 15.81
C ASN A 94 7.78 -13.99 15.66
N ALA A 95 8.56 -12.97 16.00
CA ALA A 95 9.93 -13.13 16.45
C ALA A 95 10.35 -11.96 17.38
N HIS A 96 10.31 -12.29 18.67
CA HIS A 96 11.17 -11.81 19.76
C HIS A 96 11.21 -10.34 20.20
N GLN A 97 10.68 -10.14 21.41
CA GLN A 97 11.35 -9.33 22.43
C GLN A 97 12.81 -9.80 22.60
N GLY A 98 13.70 -8.82 22.73
CA GLY A 98 15.11 -8.97 23.10
C GLY A 98 16.02 -8.45 21.99
N GLU A 99 16.49 -7.21 22.10
CA GLU A 99 17.71 -6.81 22.82
C GLU A 99 17.53 -5.40 23.39
#